data_AF-A0A924V251-F1
#
_entry.id   AF-A0A924V251-F1
#
_cell.length_a   1.000
_cell.length_b   1.000
_cell.length_c   1.000
_cell.angle_alpha   90.00
_cell.angle_beta   90.00
_cell.angle_gamma   90.00
#
_symmetry.space_group_name_H-M   'P 1'
#
loop_
_entity.id
_entity.type
_entity.pdbx_description
1 polymer ?
#
loop_
_entity_poly.entity_id
_entity_poly.type
_entity_poly.pdbx_seq_one_letter_code
_entity_poly.pdbx_strand_id
1 'polypeptide(L)'
;ENLVDQQLKALIDAELVLDDGSNTLYSPQPNSESYNQLSVLAAPVQQSLERYFMTVTLLVQQGSGRITSKQVEDLSHLLGQRLGVLYEFNSPEFFDKALFRSFVAALGKLKYITILDGLIHFDYRLINMAQDARLVLNADTLNALQHMTNVSEEEVQSAIAGLAKKNVRRPRVKK
;
A
#
# COMPACT_ATOMS: atom_id res chain seq x y z
N GLU A 1 -16.29 -8.89 -22.84
CA GLU A 1 -14.87 -8.67 -22.53
C GLU A 1 -14.74 -7.88 -21.26
N ASN A 2 -13.65 -8.05 -20.53
CA ASN A 2 -13.35 -7.24 -19.35
C ASN A 2 -13.11 -5.79 -19.79
N LEU A 3 -13.61 -4.81 -19.04
CA LEU A 3 -13.35 -3.38 -19.33
C LEU A 3 -11.85 -3.08 -19.43
N VAL A 4 -11.04 -3.77 -18.61
CA VAL A 4 -9.58 -3.64 -18.65
C VAL A 4 -9.02 -4.06 -20.01
N ASP A 5 -9.48 -5.20 -20.55
CA ASP A 5 -9.02 -5.71 -21.85
C ASP A 5 -9.39 -4.75 -22.98
N GLN A 6 -10.57 -4.12 -22.89
CA GLN A 6 -11.02 -3.13 -23.88
C GLN A 6 -10.16 -1.86 -23.86
N GLN A 7 -9.85 -1.34 -22.66
CA GLN A 7 -8.98 -0.17 -22.53
C GLN A 7 -7.55 -0.48 -22.97
N LEU A 8 -7.04 -1.68 -22.63
CA LEU A 8 -5.74 -2.13 -23.05
C LEU A 8 -5.64 -2.21 -24.58
N LYS A 9 -6.64 -2.80 -25.22
CA LYS A 9 -6.72 -2.85 -26.68
C LYS A 9 -6.72 -1.46 -27.30
N ALA A 10 -7.49 -0.52 -26.75
CA ALA A 10 -7.50 0.86 -27.23
C ALA A 10 -6.12 1.55 -27.11
N LEU A 11 -5.37 1.28 -26.04
CA LEU A 11 -4.01 1.78 -25.88
C LEU A 11 -3.03 1.14 -26.88
N ILE A 12 -3.20 -0.14 -27.20
CA ILE A 12 -2.39 -0.84 -28.21
C ILE A 12 -2.71 -0.31 -29.62
N ASP A 13 -3.99 -0.19 -29.97
CA ASP A 13 -4.44 0.33 -31.27
C ASP A 13 -3.98 1.78 -31.49
N ALA A 14 -3.77 2.54 -30.40
CA ALA A 14 -3.25 3.91 -30.42
C ALA A 14 -1.70 3.98 -30.34
N GLU A 15 -0.99 2.85 -30.36
CA GLU A 15 0.48 2.75 -30.23
C GLU A 15 1.04 3.38 -28.92
N LEU A 16 0.19 3.54 -27.90
CA LEU A 16 0.56 4.05 -26.59
C LEU A 16 1.11 2.96 -25.68
N VAL A 17 0.73 1.71 -25.94
CA VAL A 17 1.30 0.50 -25.34
C VAL A 17 1.64 -0.46 -26.48
N LEU A 18 2.79 -1.12 -26.40
CA LEU A 18 3.23 -2.06 -27.42
C LEU A 18 3.15 -3.49 -26.85
N ASP A 19 2.80 -4.44 -27.71
CA ASP A 19 2.76 -5.88 -27.41
C ASP A 19 3.78 -6.58 -28.32
N ASP A 20 4.67 -7.37 -27.72
CA ASP A 20 5.67 -8.14 -28.48
C ASP A 20 5.11 -9.45 -29.06
N GLY A 21 3.83 -9.72 -28.87
CA GLY A 21 3.14 -10.94 -29.31
C GLY A 21 3.40 -12.14 -28.41
N SER A 22 4.18 -11.98 -27.33
CA SER A 22 4.43 -12.98 -26.29
C SER A 22 3.63 -12.72 -25.01
N ASN A 23 2.60 -11.86 -25.10
CA ASN A 23 1.81 -11.39 -23.96
C ASN A 23 2.65 -10.53 -23.00
N THR A 24 3.69 -9.87 -23.52
CA THR A 24 4.51 -8.91 -22.79
C THR A 24 4.24 -7.52 -23.34
N LEU A 25 3.79 -6.64 -22.45
CA LEU A 25 3.48 -5.25 -22.77
C LEU A 25 4.66 -4.35 -22.39
N TYR A 26 4.94 -3.37 -23.21
CA TYR A 26 6.00 -2.39 -22.95
C TYR A 26 5.62 -0.99 -23.42
N SER A 27 6.26 0.01 -22.83
CA SER A 27 6.07 1.41 -23.22
C SER A 27 6.77 1.69 -24.56
N PRO A 28 6.27 2.65 -25.34
CA PRO A 28 7.03 3.23 -26.45
C PRO A 28 8.37 3.80 -25.98
N GLN A 29 9.25 4.14 -26.94
CA GLN A 29 10.56 4.72 -26.60
C GLN A 29 10.39 6.05 -25.84
N PRO A 30 11.17 6.32 -24.77
CA PRO A 30 10.99 7.51 -23.93
C PRO A 30 11.02 8.87 -24.66
N ASN A 31 11.63 8.93 -25.84
CA ASN A 31 11.74 10.13 -26.68
C ASN A 31 10.67 10.22 -27.79
N SER A 32 9.71 9.30 -27.82
CA SER A 32 8.63 9.27 -28.81
C SER A 32 7.44 10.14 -28.38
N GLU A 33 6.63 10.58 -29.36
CA GLU A 33 5.37 11.28 -29.09
C GLU A 33 4.39 10.40 -28.32
N SER A 34 4.28 9.12 -28.69
CA SER A 34 3.41 8.15 -28.02
C SER A 34 3.76 7.96 -26.54
N TYR A 35 5.05 7.99 -26.18
CA TYR A 35 5.46 7.94 -24.77
C TYR A 35 5.04 9.20 -24.01
N ASN A 36 5.14 10.39 -24.63
CA ASN A 36 4.68 11.64 -24.02
C ASN A 36 3.16 11.61 -23.81
N GLN A 37 2.39 11.15 -24.79
CA GLN A 37 0.95 10.98 -24.67
C GLN A 37 0.57 9.97 -23.57
N LEU A 38 1.25 8.81 -23.52
CA LEU A 38 1.08 7.84 -22.44
C LEU A 38 1.37 8.46 -21.07
N SER A 39 2.43 9.26 -20.96
CA SER A 39 2.81 9.93 -19.71
C SER A 39 1.73 10.91 -19.24
N VAL A 40 1.12 11.66 -20.16
CA VAL A 40 0.00 12.57 -19.86
C VAL A 40 -1.22 11.79 -19.36
N LEU A 41 -1.54 10.64 -19.97
CA LEU A 41 -2.63 9.78 -19.53
C LEU A 41 -2.35 9.09 -18.19
N ALA A 42 -1.09 8.78 -17.89
CA ALA A 42 -0.66 8.15 -16.66
C ALA A 42 -0.65 9.12 -15.46
N ALA A 43 -0.38 10.41 -15.70
CA ALA A 43 -0.22 11.41 -14.64
C ALA A 43 -1.39 11.46 -13.63
N PRO A 44 -2.68 11.42 -14.04
CA PRO A 44 -3.81 11.41 -13.09
C PRO A 44 -3.91 10.15 -12.22
N VAL A 45 -3.47 9.00 -12.73
CA VAL A 45 -3.55 7.70 -12.02
C VAL A 45 -2.32 7.42 -11.17
N GLN A 46 -1.18 8.05 -11.46
CA GLN A 46 0.09 7.84 -10.75
C GLN A 46 -0.07 8.01 -9.24
N GLN A 47 -0.68 9.10 -8.79
CA GLN A 47 -0.90 9.39 -7.37
C GLN A 47 -1.74 8.30 -6.68
N SER A 48 -2.74 7.75 -7.37
CA SER A 48 -3.56 6.65 -6.85
C SER A 48 -2.78 5.33 -6.79
N LEU A 49 -1.97 5.04 -7.80
CA LEU A 49 -1.10 3.86 -7.81
C LEU A 49 -0.07 3.91 -6.69
N GLU A 50 0.60 5.05 -6.49
CA GLU A 50 1.54 5.24 -5.37
C GLU A 50 0.86 4.90 -4.04
N ARG A 51 -0.35 5.40 -3.79
CA ARG A 51 -1.13 5.10 -2.58
C ARG A 51 -1.43 3.62 -2.40
N TYR A 52 -1.82 2.94 -3.47
CA TYR A 52 -2.13 1.51 -3.43
C TYR A 52 -0.87 0.69 -3.15
N PHE A 53 0.25 0.99 -3.82
CA PHE A 53 1.51 0.30 -3.57
C PHE A 53 2.07 0.59 -2.16
N MET A 54 1.89 1.79 -1.62
CA MET A 54 2.22 2.07 -0.22
C MET A 54 1.43 1.19 0.75
N THR A 55 0.11 1.07 0.53
CA THR A 55 -0.76 0.24 1.38
C THR A 55 -0.36 -1.24 1.31
N VAL A 56 -0.14 -1.75 0.10
CA VAL A 56 0.28 -3.14 -0.13
C VAL A 56 1.63 -3.41 0.52
N THR A 57 2.59 -2.50 0.35
CA THR A 57 3.92 -2.61 0.96
C THR A 57 3.83 -2.62 2.49
N LEU A 58 3.03 -1.71 3.07
CA LEU A 58 2.83 -1.64 4.52
C LEU A 58 2.19 -2.94 5.06
N LEU A 59 1.17 -3.47 4.39
CA LEU A 59 0.56 -4.76 4.76
C LEU A 59 1.59 -5.90 4.72
N VAL A 60 2.37 -5.98 3.64
CA VAL A 60 3.36 -7.05 3.44
C VAL A 60 4.50 -6.97 4.45
N GLN A 61 5.00 -5.77 4.76
CA GLN A 61 6.08 -5.58 5.74
C GLN A 61 5.65 -5.98 7.16
N GLN A 62 4.39 -5.77 7.53
CA GLN A 62 3.87 -6.22 8.82
C GLN A 62 3.75 -7.74 8.91
N GLY A 63 3.45 -8.38 7.78
CA GLY A 63 3.35 -9.83 7.65
C GLY A 63 1.93 -10.36 7.81
N SER A 64 1.69 -11.53 7.20
CA SER A 64 0.38 -12.19 7.16
C SER A 64 -0.02 -12.69 8.54
N GLY A 65 -1.28 -12.45 8.93
CA GLY A 65 -1.85 -12.89 10.21
C GLY A 65 -1.32 -12.17 11.45
N ARG A 66 -0.80 -10.93 11.30
CA ARG A 66 -0.18 -10.19 12.40
C ARG A 66 -0.92 -8.94 12.84
N ILE A 67 -1.64 -8.30 11.92
CA ILE A 67 -2.30 -7.02 12.18
C ILE A 67 -3.79 -7.07 11.82
N THR A 68 -4.55 -6.27 12.55
CA THR A 68 -5.97 -6.01 12.29
C THR A 68 -6.16 -4.89 11.28
N SER A 69 -7.33 -4.79 10.65
CA SER A 69 -7.67 -3.66 9.77
C SER A 69 -7.53 -2.30 10.47
N LYS A 70 -7.84 -2.24 11.77
CA LYS A 70 -7.68 -1.00 12.55
C LYS A 70 -6.21 -0.61 12.71
N GLN A 71 -5.33 -1.57 12.97
CA GLN A 71 -3.90 -1.30 13.05
C GLN A 71 -3.33 -0.84 11.71
N VAL A 72 -3.84 -1.34 10.57
CA VAL A 72 -3.49 -0.81 9.24
C VAL A 72 -3.88 0.66 9.12
N GLU A 73 -5.09 1.03 9.53
CA GLU A 73 -5.57 2.42 9.50
C GLU A 73 -4.74 3.37 10.39
N ASP A 74 -4.28 2.88 11.54
CA ASP A 74 -3.45 3.67 12.46
C ASP A 74 -2.02 3.81 11.93
N LEU A 75 -1.44 2.72 11.40
CA LEU A 75 -0.13 2.76 10.74
C LEU A 75 -0.16 3.67 9.50
N SER A 76 -1.19 3.60 8.67
CA SER A 76 -1.29 4.46 7.48
C SER A 76 -1.35 5.94 7.84
N HIS A 77 -1.99 6.29 8.95
CA HIS A 77 -2.03 7.66 9.44
C HIS A 77 -0.64 8.14 9.92
N LEU A 78 0.11 7.29 10.62
CA LEU A 78 1.49 7.60 11.03
C LEU A 78 2.43 7.76 9.82
N LEU A 79 2.26 6.91 8.80
CA LEU A 79 2.99 7.03 7.52
C LEU A 79 2.74 8.39 6.92
N GLY A 80 1.49 8.83 7.00
CA GLY A 80 1.12 10.11 6.46
C GLY A 80 1.71 11.31 7.14
N GLN A 81 1.76 11.28 8.47
CA GLN A 81 2.45 12.33 9.22
C GLN A 81 3.94 12.39 8.85
N ARG A 82 4.60 11.24 8.68
CA ARG A 82 6.02 11.19 8.34
C ARG A 82 6.30 11.66 6.91
N LEU A 83 5.49 11.23 5.95
CA LEU A 83 5.61 11.67 4.57
C LEU A 83 5.26 13.15 4.41
N GLY A 84 4.29 13.68 5.15
CA GLY A 84 3.99 15.11 5.17
C GLY A 84 5.11 16.00 5.73
N VAL A 85 6.02 15.45 6.53
CA VAL A 85 7.26 16.14 6.96
C VAL A 85 8.35 16.06 5.87
N LEU A 86 8.39 14.96 5.12
CA LEU A 86 9.40 14.74 4.07
C LEU A 86 9.05 15.43 2.75
N TYR A 87 7.76 15.58 2.45
CA TYR A 87 7.25 16.17 1.22
C TYR A 87 6.45 17.45 1.53
N GLU A 88 6.93 18.60 1.05
CA GLU A 88 6.21 19.88 1.12
C GLU A 88 4.89 19.88 0.32
N PHE A 89 4.64 18.83 -0.49
CA PHE A 89 3.36 18.56 -1.14
C PHE A 89 2.44 17.75 -0.20
N ASN A 90 1.77 18.46 0.68
CA ASN A 90 0.60 17.97 1.39
C ASN A 90 -0.54 17.70 0.40
N SER A 91 -0.60 16.52 -0.22
CA SER A 91 -1.87 16.05 -0.76
C SER A 91 -2.60 15.28 0.36
N PRO A 92 -3.63 15.87 1.00
CA PRO A 92 -4.31 15.28 2.16
C PRO A 92 -4.88 13.88 1.91
N GLU A 93 -5.04 13.51 0.64
CA GLU A 93 -5.54 12.23 0.18
C GLU A 93 -4.60 11.05 0.44
N PHE A 94 -3.28 11.27 0.55
CA PHE A 94 -2.32 10.17 0.78
C PHE A 94 -2.53 9.45 2.12
N PHE A 95 -3.18 10.14 3.05
CA PHE A 95 -3.21 9.77 4.47
C PHE A 95 -4.65 9.57 4.97
N ASP A 96 -5.60 9.53 4.04
CA ASP A 96 -7.02 9.43 4.32
C ASP A 96 -7.38 8.00 4.77
N LYS A 97 -7.84 7.87 6.02
CA LYS A 97 -8.24 6.57 6.61
C LYS A 97 -9.36 5.89 5.82
N ALA A 98 -10.29 6.64 5.23
CA ALA A 98 -11.38 6.07 4.44
C ALA A 98 -10.86 5.48 3.12
N LEU A 99 -9.85 6.10 2.50
CA LEU A 99 -9.20 5.58 1.31
C LEU A 99 -8.54 4.22 1.60
N PHE A 100 -7.72 4.10 2.64
CA PHE A 100 -7.10 2.83 3.05
C PHE A 100 -8.16 1.77 3.34
N ARG A 101 -9.20 2.11 4.10
CA ARG A 101 -10.31 1.19 4.40
C ARG A 101 -10.99 0.69 3.13
N SER A 102 -11.27 1.59 2.19
CA SER A 102 -11.91 1.23 0.91
C SER A 102 -11.02 0.30 0.09
N PHE A 103 -9.71 0.52 0.09
CA PHE A 103 -8.76 -0.27 -0.68
C PHE A 103 -8.53 -1.66 -0.05
N VAL A 104 -8.38 -1.74 1.28
CA VAL A 104 -8.34 -3.02 2.02
C VAL A 104 -9.63 -3.82 1.76
N ALA A 105 -10.79 -3.17 1.77
CA ALA A 105 -12.05 -3.83 1.41
C ALA A 105 -12.05 -4.34 -0.05
N ALA A 106 -11.48 -3.58 -0.99
CA ALA A 106 -11.34 -4.01 -2.38
C ALA A 106 -10.41 -5.24 -2.51
N LEU A 107 -9.27 -5.23 -1.82
CA LEU A 107 -8.36 -6.39 -1.76
C LEU A 107 -9.07 -7.64 -1.21
N GLY A 108 -9.95 -7.48 -0.22
CA GLY A 108 -10.75 -8.57 0.33
C GLY A 108 -11.76 -9.11 -0.68
N LYS A 109 -12.49 -8.23 -1.39
CA LYS A 109 -13.42 -8.62 -2.47
C LYS A 109 -12.71 -9.38 -3.59
N LEU A 110 -11.50 -8.95 -3.94
CA LEU A 110 -10.64 -9.58 -4.95
C LEU A 110 -9.88 -10.81 -4.43
N LYS A 111 -10.11 -11.21 -3.17
CA LYS A 111 -9.48 -12.37 -2.51
C LYS A 111 -7.96 -12.30 -2.44
N TYR A 112 -7.37 -11.12 -2.44
CA TYR A 112 -5.95 -10.92 -2.12
C TYR A 112 -5.68 -10.97 -0.62
N ILE A 113 -6.69 -10.62 0.19
CA ILE A 113 -6.66 -10.72 1.63
C ILE A 113 -7.89 -11.46 2.14
N THR A 114 -7.77 -12.04 3.33
CA THR A 114 -8.84 -12.65 4.11
C THR A 114 -8.72 -12.22 5.56
N ILE A 115 -9.83 -12.19 6.29
CA ILE A 115 -9.82 -11.85 7.73
C ILE A 115 -10.14 -13.12 8.51
N LEU A 116 -9.20 -13.56 9.36
CA LEU A 116 -9.35 -14.69 10.27
C LEU A 116 -9.03 -14.20 11.68
N ASP A 117 -9.90 -14.46 12.64
CA ASP A 117 -9.76 -13.99 14.04
C ASP A 117 -9.49 -12.48 14.18
N GLY A 118 -10.02 -11.68 13.24
CA GLY A 118 -9.83 -10.23 13.19
C GLY A 118 -8.49 -9.78 12.59
N LEU A 119 -7.63 -10.71 12.17
CA LEU A 119 -6.32 -10.46 11.58
C LEU A 119 -6.35 -10.62 10.07
N ILE A 120 -5.54 -9.81 9.37
CA ILE A 120 -5.43 -9.84 7.91
C ILE A 120 -4.44 -10.93 7.50
N HIS A 121 -4.92 -11.89 6.72
CA HIS A 121 -4.12 -12.93 6.07
C HIS A 121 -4.05 -12.71 4.57
N PHE A 122 -2.87 -12.88 4.00
CA PHE A 122 -2.58 -12.81 2.57
C PHE A 122 -1.55 -13.87 2.17
N ASP A 123 -1.46 -14.10 0.86
CA ASP A 123 -0.55 -15.06 0.24
C ASP A 123 0.52 -14.38 -0.63
N TYR A 124 1.27 -15.19 -1.38
CA TYR A 124 2.36 -14.77 -2.25
C TYR A 124 1.94 -13.72 -3.30
N ARG A 125 0.66 -13.66 -3.71
CA ARG A 125 0.20 -12.72 -4.73
C ARG A 125 0.33 -11.27 -4.25
N LEU A 126 0.00 -11.02 -2.98
CA LEU A 126 0.15 -9.68 -2.37
C LEU A 126 1.64 -9.35 -2.14
N ILE A 127 2.45 -10.36 -1.79
CA ILE A 127 3.90 -10.22 -1.61
C ILE A 127 4.57 -9.81 -2.92
N ASN A 128 4.22 -10.47 -4.03
CA ASN A 128 4.75 -10.14 -5.35
C ASN A 128 4.35 -8.71 -5.76
N MET A 129 3.09 -8.33 -5.53
CA MET A 129 2.63 -6.96 -5.77
C MET A 129 3.41 -5.92 -4.96
N ALA A 130 3.81 -6.23 -3.72
CA ALA A 130 4.66 -5.31 -2.93
C ALA A 130 6.08 -5.15 -3.49
N GLN A 131 6.62 -6.16 -4.20
CA GLN A 131 7.95 -6.07 -4.80
C GLN A 131 7.98 -5.05 -5.95
N ASP A 132 6.87 -4.97 -6.70
CA ASP A 132 6.68 -4.03 -7.80
C ASP A 132 6.50 -2.59 -7.33
N ALA A 133 6.34 -2.35 -6.02
CA ALA A 133 6.24 -1.00 -5.46
C ALA A 133 7.44 -0.13 -5.82
N ARG A 134 8.62 -0.71 -6.06
CA ARG A 134 9.83 0.04 -6.49
C ARG A 134 9.73 0.64 -7.89
N LEU A 135 8.79 0.17 -8.72
CA LEU A 135 8.52 0.70 -10.05
C LEU A 135 7.68 1.98 -10.00
N VAL A 136 6.99 2.22 -8.89
CA VAL A 136 6.03 3.32 -8.74
C VAL A 136 6.44 4.30 -7.63
N LEU A 137 6.98 3.78 -6.52
CA LEU A 137 7.38 4.59 -5.37
C LEU A 137 8.84 5.05 -5.51
N ASN A 138 9.07 6.31 -5.18
CA ASN A 138 10.42 6.86 -5.07
C ASN A 138 11.17 6.30 -3.83
N ALA A 139 12.49 6.53 -3.80
CA ALA A 139 13.36 6.00 -2.76
C ALA A 139 12.99 6.50 -1.34
N ASP A 140 12.64 7.78 -1.19
CA ASP A 140 12.33 8.34 0.13
C ASP A 140 11.02 7.77 0.70
N THR A 141 10.01 7.54 -0.14
CA THR A 141 8.76 6.87 0.27
C THR A 141 9.02 5.44 0.72
N LEU A 142 9.85 4.70 -0.01
CA LEU A 142 10.25 3.35 0.37
C LEU A 142 11.04 3.32 1.70
N ASN A 143 11.95 4.27 1.89
CA ASN A 143 12.71 4.40 3.14
C ASN A 143 11.78 4.73 4.32
N ALA A 144 10.81 5.64 4.14
CA ALA A 144 9.83 5.97 5.16
C ALA A 144 9.00 4.75 5.58
N LEU A 145 8.54 3.94 4.61
CA LEU A 145 7.83 2.68 4.84
C LEU A 145 8.67 1.69 5.66
N GLN A 146 9.94 1.49 5.28
CA GLN A 146 10.84 0.58 6.00
C GLN A 146 11.01 0.97 7.47
N HIS A 147 11.32 2.25 7.73
CA HIS A 147 11.53 2.71 9.10
C HIS A 147 10.30 2.61 9.98
N MET A 148 9.10 2.71 9.42
CA MET A 148 7.87 2.59 10.20
C MET A 148 7.59 1.18 10.71
N THR A 149 7.86 0.18 9.88
CA THR A 149 7.63 -1.21 10.27
C THR A 149 8.56 -1.66 11.39
N ASN A 150 9.78 -1.11 11.43
CA ASN A 150 10.72 -1.33 12.53
C ASN A 150 10.31 -0.63 13.83
N VAL A 151 9.75 0.59 13.74
CA VAL A 151 9.31 1.36 14.94
C VAL A 151 8.02 0.78 15.53
N SER A 152 7.14 0.24 14.68
CA SER A 152 5.91 -0.45 15.10
C SER A 152 6.22 -1.65 16.00
N GLU A 153 7.25 -2.45 15.73
CA GLU A 153 7.62 -3.56 16.62
C GLU A 153 8.02 -3.03 18.01
N GLU A 154 8.83 -1.97 18.10
CA GLU A 154 9.23 -1.38 19.39
C GLU A 154 8.06 -0.74 20.14
N GLU A 155 7.17 0.00 19.46
CA GLU A 155 5.98 0.62 20.07
C GLU A 155 4.92 -0.42 20.46
N VAL A 156 4.73 -1.47 19.66
CA VAL A 156 3.87 -2.61 19.98
C VAL A 156 4.46 -3.41 21.15
N GLN A 157 5.78 -3.64 21.20
CA GLN A 157 6.45 -4.24 22.36
C GLN A 157 6.30 -3.35 23.61
N SER A 158 6.45 -2.04 23.46
CA SER A 158 6.27 -1.05 24.54
C SER A 158 4.83 -1.06 25.08
N ALA A 159 3.83 -1.13 24.19
CA ALA A 159 2.43 -1.19 24.56
C ALA A 159 2.07 -2.52 25.25
N ILE A 160 2.57 -3.66 24.74
CA ILE A 160 2.40 -4.98 25.37
C ILE A 160 3.08 -5.02 26.75
N ALA A 161 4.30 -4.47 26.87
CA ALA A 161 5.02 -4.39 28.14
C ALA A 161 4.36 -3.43 29.15
N GLY A 162 3.77 -2.34 28.67
CA GLY A 162 3.00 -1.38 29.48
C GLY A 162 1.72 -1.99 30.08
N LEU A 163 1.04 -2.85 29.32
CA LEU A 163 -0.15 -3.58 29.78
C LEU A 163 0.20 -4.66 30.82
N ALA A 164 1.35 -5.33 30.70
CA ALA A 164 1.82 -6.31 31.70
C ALA A 164 2.18 -5.65 33.05
N LYS A 165 2.75 -4.44 33.05
CA LYS A 165 3.10 -3.70 34.27
C LYS A 165 1.89 -3.19 35.08
N LYS A 166 0.72 -3.01 34.44
CA LYS A 166 -0.49 -2.53 35.10
C LYS A 166 -1.24 -3.62 35.89
N ASN A 167 -1.09 -4.89 35.52
CA ASN A 167 -1.74 -6.02 36.19
C ASN A 167 -1.04 -6.49 37.47
N VAL A 168 0.21 -6.08 37.71
CA VAL A 168 0.96 -6.43 38.94
C VAL A 168 0.67 -5.46 40.10
N ARG A 169 0.08 -4.28 39.82
CA ARG A 169 -0.06 -3.17 40.80
C ARG A 169 -1.44 -3.00 41.45
N ARG A 170 -2.35 -3.99 41.39
CA ARG A 170 -3.59 -3.94 42.18
C ARG A 170 -3.51 -4.91 43.36
N PRO A 171 -3.22 -4.43 44.59
CA PRO A 171 -3.48 -5.23 45.79
C PRO A 171 -5.00 -5.31 45.97
N ARG A 172 -5.52 -6.54 46.08
CA ARG A 172 -6.88 -6.79 46.57
C ARG A 172 -6.96 -6.32 48.03
N VAL A 173 -7.53 -5.13 48.26
CA VAL A 173 -7.96 -4.74 49.61
C VAL A 173 -9.27 -5.46 49.89
N LYS A 174 -9.20 -6.50 50.73
CA LYS A 174 -10.39 -7.09 51.38
C LYS A 174 -10.71 -6.25 52.61
N LYS A 175 -11.86 -5.57 52.60
CA LYS A 175 -12.94 -5.64 53.61
C LYS A 175 -13.98 -4.58 53.31
#